data_AF-A0A7X3FMP3-F1
#
_entry.id   AF-A0A7X3FMP3-F1
#
_cell.length_a   1.000
_cell.length_b   1.000
_cell.length_c   1.000
_cell.angle_alpha   90.00
_cell.angle_beta   90.00
_cell.angle_gamma   90.00
#
_symmetry.space_group_name_H-M   'P 1'
#
loop_
_entity.id
_entity.type
_entity.pdbx_description
1 polymer ?
#
loop_
_entity_poly.entity_id
_entity_poly.type
_entity_poly.pdbx_seq_one_letter_code
_entity_poly.pdbx_strand_id
1 'polypeptide(L)'
;MVTLKDSLIYLIKDVINEIDVESTDVTWSKYDCTEELLNELRTYIDKILTNDDSVLQELKLCFAPTSSLQEISIENGWEDKFLEFAKKFETIVFVD
;
A
#
# COMPACT_ATOMS: atom_id res chain seq x y z
N MET A 1 -19.71 5.58 11.74
CA MET A 1 -19.01 4.29 11.98
C MET A 1 -18.14 4.07 10.76
N VAL A 2 -16.81 4.01 10.93
CA VAL A 2 -15.89 3.67 9.83
C VAL A 2 -15.96 2.16 9.63
N THR A 3 -16.15 1.68 8.40
CA THR A 3 -16.15 0.24 8.10
C THR A 3 -14.74 -0.30 7.93
N LEU A 4 -14.57 -1.63 7.93
CA LEU A 4 -13.28 -2.26 7.62
C LEU A 4 -12.79 -1.86 6.22
N LYS A 5 -13.69 -1.80 5.25
CA LYS A 5 -13.38 -1.32 3.90
C LYS A 5 -12.89 0.12 3.88
N ASP A 6 -13.57 1.00 4.60
CA ASP A 6 -13.17 2.41 4.68
C ASP A 6 -11.76 2.51 5.29
N SER A 7 -11.46 1.70 6.31
CA SER A 7 -10.15 1.65 6.95
C SER A 7 -9.04 1.23 5.98
N LEU A 8 -9.29 0.20 5.16
CA LEU A 8 -8.35 -0.21 4.11
C LEU A 8 -8.15 0.88 3.05
N ILE A 9 -9.24 1.51 2.60
CA ILE A 9 -9.17 2.58 1.59
C ILE A 9 -8.38 3.79 2.13
N TYR A 10 -8.60 4.17 3.39
CA TYR A 10 -7.84 5.26 4.02
C TYR A 10 -6.36 4.91 4.14
N LEU A 11 -6.03 3.68 4.53
CA LEU A 11 -4.64 3.23 4.58
C LEU A 11 -3.97 3.32 3.20
N ILE A 12 -4.62 2.82 2.15
CA ILE A 12 -4.05 2.88 0.79
C ILE A 12 -3.87 4.33 0.33
N LYS A 13 -4.80 5.23 0.66
CA LYS A 13 -4.68 6.66 0.37
C LYS A 13 -3.52 7.31 1.10
N ASP A 14 -3.27 6.95 2.36
CA ASP A 14 -2.10 7.44 3.09
C ASP A 14 -0.79 7.00 2.41
N VAL A 15 -0.73 5.75 1.94
CA VAL A 15 0.43 5.25 1.17
C VAL A 15 0.60 6.02 -0.15
N ILE A 16 -0.49 6.24 -0.90
CA ILE A 16 -0.47 7.04 -2.13
C ILE A 16 0.08 8.45 -1.84
N ASN A 17 -0.36 9.10 -0.77
CA ASN A 17 0.11 10.44 -0.40
C ASN A 17 1.61 10.48 -0.05
N GLU A 18 2.16 9.38 0.45
CA GLU A 18 3.60 9.27 0.70
C GLU A 18 4.41 9.12 -0.60
N ILE A 19 3.82 8.47 -1.61
CA ILE A 19 4.45 8.19 -2.92
C ILE A 19 4.29 9.34 -3.91
N ASP A 20 3.19 10.10 -3.86
CA ASP A 20 2.82 11.16 -4.82
C ASP A 20 3.62 12.45 -4.60
N VAL A 21 4.95 12.29 -4.57
CA VAL A 21 5.96 13.35 -4.55
C VAL A 21 6.76 13.27 -5.85
N GLU A 22 7.20 14.40 -6.40
CA GLU A 22 7.85 14.49 -7.73
C GLU A 22 9.14 13.65 -7.88
N SER A 23 9.64 13.03 -6.80
CA SER A 23 10.96 12.39 -6.74
C SER A 23 10.97 10.95 -6.23
N THR A 24 9.83 10.24 -6.20
CA THR A 24 9.85 8.84 -5.73
C THR A 24 10.71 7.96 -6.64
N ASP A 25 11.78 7.40 -6.07
CA ASP A 25 12.67 6.44 -6.73
C ASP A 25 12.07 5.03 -6.67
N VAL A 26 11.89 4.41 -7.84
CA VAL A 26 11.37 3.05 -7.99
C VAL A 26 12.38 2.08 -8.60
N THR A 27 13.65 2.49 -8.74
CA THR A 27 14.71 1.76 -9.49
C THR A 27 14.93 0.33 -9.01
N TRP A 28 14.82 0.08 -7.70
CA TRP A 28 15.03 -1.24 -7.09
C TRP A 28 13.74 -2.00 -6.82
N SER A 29 12.69 -1.71 -7.58
CA SER A 29 11.37 -2.31 -7.41
C SER A 29 10.92 -3.06 -8.67
N LYS A 30 9.72 -3.66 -8.63
CA LYS A 30 9.10 -4.28 -9.81
C LYS A 30 8.52 -3.28 -10.82
N TYR A 31 8.48 -1.98 -10.50
CA TYR A 31 7.81 -0.96 -11.31
C TYR A 31 8.79 -0.23 -12.22
N ASP A 32 8.36 0.06 -13.44
CA ASP A 32 9.15 0.84 -14.40
C ASP A 32 9.05 2.35 -14.11
N CYS A 33 7.96 2.80 -13.47
CA CYS A 33 7.77 4.18 -13.05
C CYS A 33 6.78 4.33 -11.88
N THR A 34 6.82 5.47 -11.21
CA THR A 34 5.95 5.80 -10.06
C THR A 34 4.45 5.67 -10.40
N GLU A 35 4.04 6.01 -11.62
CA GLU A 35 2.63 5.94 -12.03
C GLU A 35 2.10 4.49 -12.08
N GLU A 36 2.95 3.49 -12.36
CA GLU A 36 2.53 2.08 -12.29
C GLU A 36 2.20 1.65 -10.87
N LEU A 37 3.03 2.05 -9.90
CA LEU A 37 2.77 1.82 -8.47
C LEU A 37 1.48 2.51 -8.03
N LEU A 38 1.30 3.79 -8.38
CA LEU A 38 0.10 4.53 -8.05
C LEU A 38 -1.15 3.88 -8.64
N ASN A 39 -1.08 3.37 -9.87
CA ASN A 39 -2.19 2.67 -10.51
C ASN A 39 -2.48 1.30 -9.89
N GLU A 40 -1.47 0.55 -9.45
CA GLU A 40 -1.68 -0.68 -8.69
C GLU A 40 -2.42 -0.39 -7.37
N LEU A 41 -2.01 0.64 -6.63
CA LEU A 41 -2.69 1.05 -5.38
C LEU A 41 -4.13 1.53 -5.61
N ARG A 42 -4.38 2.31 -6.67
CA ARG A 42 -5.74 2.71 -7.06
C ARG A 42 -6.60 1.50 -7.45
N THR A 43 -6.02 0.51 -8.13
CA THR A 43 -6.70 -0.75 -8.46
C THR A 43 -7.13 -1.51 -7.20
N TYR A 44 -6.32 -1.51 -6.14
CA TYR A 44 -6.73 -2.10 -4.85
C TYR A 44 -7.94 -1.39 -4.23
N ILE A 45 -8.00 -0.06 -4.31
CA ILE A 45 -9.20 0.70 -3.87
C ILE A 45 -10.43 0.25 -4.66
N ASP A 46 -10.34 0.17 -5.99
CA ASP A 46 -11.46 -0.26 -6.84
C ASP A 46 -11.92 -1.68 -6.52
N LYS A 47 -10.98 -2.60 -6.26
CA LYS A 47 -11.28 -3.98 -5.83
C LYS A 47 -12.00 -4.02 -4.47
N ILE A 48 -11.60 -3.21 -3.51
CA ILE A 48 -12.30 -3.10 -2.21
C ILE A 48 -13.75 -2.60 -2.40
N LEU A 49 -13.93 -1.59 -3.25
CA LEU A 49 -15.25 -1.01 -3.54
C LEU A 49 -16.18 -2.02 -4.23
N THR A 50 -15.62 -2.87 -5.09
CA THR A 50 -16.36 -3.90 -5.83
C THR A 50 -16.54 -5.23 -5.10
N ASN A 51 -16.00 -5.39 -3.88
CA ASN A 51 -15.97 -6.66 -3.11
C ASN A 51 -15.18 -7.77 -3.83
N ASP A 52 -14.08 -7.44 -4.49
CA ASP A 52 -13.17 -8.46 -5.01
C ASP A 52 -12.32 -9.04 -3.87
N ASP A 53 -12.56 -10.31 -3.52
CA ASP A 53 -11.88 -11.01 -2.43
C ASP A 53 -10.37 -11.20 -2.66
N SER A 54 -9.88 -11.09 -3.91
CA SER A 54 -8.45 -11.23 -4.22
C SER A 54 -7.60 -10.13 -3.58
N VAL A 55 -8.18 -8.95 -3.35
CA VAL A 55 -7.45 -7.76 -2.89
C VAL A 55 -6.77 -7.96 -1.54
N LEU A 56 -7.34 -8.77 -0.65
CA LEU A 56 -6.73 -9.02 0.65
C LEU A 56 -5.41 -9.79 0.54
N GLN A 57 -5.30 -10.72 -0.41
CA GLN A 57 -4.04 -11.44 -0.63
C GLN A 57 -3.00 -10.54 -1.31
N GLU A 58 -3.42 -9.70 -2.23
CA GLU A 58 -2.54 -8.72 -2.89
C GLU A 58 -1.98 -7.70 -1.90
N LEU A 59 -2.85 -7.16 -1.02
CA LEU A 59 -2.42 -6.24 0.05
C LEU A 59 -1.47 -6.92 1.05
N LYS A 60 -1.68 -8.20 1.38
CA LYS A 60 -0.74 -8.96 2.21
C LYS A 60 0.66 -9.04 1.59
N LEU A 61 0.75 -9.23 0.27
CA LEU A 61 2.02 -9.21 -0.44
C LEU A 61 2.61 -7.79 -0.51
N CYS A 62 1.77 -6.78 -0.72
CA CYS A 62 2.17 -5.37 -0.80
C CYS A 62 2.79 -4.87 0.53
N PHE A 63 2.25 -5.28 1.68
CA PHE A 63 2.76 -4.91 3.00
C PHE A 63 3.75 -5.93 3.60
N ALA A 64 4.25 -6.90 2.83
CA ALA A 64 5.24 -7.86 3.31
C ALA A 64 6.65 -7.23 3.45
N PRO A 65 7.51 -7.73 4.37
CA PRO A 65 8.86 -7.20 4.60
C PRO A 65 9.84 -7.30 3.41
N THR A 66 9.46 -7.98 2.33
CA THR A 66 10.26 -8.12 1.09
C THR A 66 9.46 -7.65 -0.12
N SER A 67 8.47 -6.78 0.10
CA SER A 67 7.69 -6.22 -0.99
C SER A 67 8.45 -5.10 -1.68
N SER A 68 8.09 -4.84 -2.94
CA SER A 68 8.57 -3.67 -3.64
C SER A 68 8.22 -2.36 -2.93
N LEU A 69 7.12 -2.32 -2.17
CA LEU A 69 6.75 -1.12 -1.40
C LEU A 69 7.72 -0.90 -0.21
N GLN A 70 8.18 -1.97 0.44
CA GLN A 70 9.23 -1.87 1.47
C GLN A 70 10.55 -1.39 0.86
N GLU A 71 10.97 -1.94 -0.28
CA GLU A 71 12.19 -1.52 -0.98
C GLU A 71 12.12 -0.02 -1.33
N ILE A 72 11.02 0.42 -1.94
CA ILE A 72 10.79 1.83 -2.27
C ILE A 72 10.83 2.70 -1.02
N SER A 73 10.23 2.25 0.10
CA SER A 73 10.25 3.04 1.34
C SER A 73 11.66 3.29 1.87
N ILE A 74 12.56 2.30 1.74
CA ILE A 74 13.95 2.41 2.18
C ILE A 74 14.71 3.37 1.26
N GLU A 75 14.58 3.21 -0.05
CA GLU A 75 15.27 4.07 -1.03
C GLU A 75 14.83 5.54 -0.95
N ASN A 76 13.59 5.79 -0.48
CA ASN A 76 13.03 7.12 -0.38
C ASN A 76 12.98 7.68 1.06
N GLY A 77 13.56 6.97 2.04
CA GLY A 77 13.73 7.46 3.42
C GLY A 77 12.45 7.56 4.25
N TRP A 78 11.45 6.73 3.97
CA TRP A 78 10.21 6.63 4.74
C TRP A 78 9.94 5.21 5.25
N GLU A 79 10.98 4.41 5.46
CA GLU A 79 10.91 3.04 5.95
C GLU A 79 10.16 2.90 7.29
N ASP A 80 10.31 3.86 8.20
CA ASP A 80 9.60 3.87 9.47
C ASP A 80 8.08 4.04 9.24
N LYS A 81 7.67 4.87 8.29
CA LYS A 81 6.26 5.02 7.91
C LYS A 81 5.72 3.76 7.25
N PHE A 82 6.53 3.06 6.44
CA PHE A 82 6.13 1.75 5.92
C PHE A 82 5.80 0.78 7.05
N LEU A 83 6.63 0.70 8.10
CA LEU A 83 6.35 -0.14 9.26
C LEU A 83 5.05 0.26 9.97
N GLU A 84 4.77 1.56 10.08
CA GLU A 84 3.49 2.04 10.60
C GLU A 84 2.31 1.62 9.71
N PHE A 85 2.44 1.71 8.39
CA PHE A 85 1.40 1.28 7.45
C PHE A 85 1.17 -0.23 7.51
N ALA A 86 2.23 -1.03 7.53
CA ALA A 86 2.14 -2.48 7.66
C ALA A 86 1.45 -2.89 8.98
N LYS A 87 1.81 -2.23 10.10
CA LYS A 87 1.15 -2.46 11.39
C LYS A 87 -0.33 -2.04 11.39
N LYS A 88 -0.67 -0.94 10.72
CA LYS A 88 -2.07 -0.51 10.53
C LYS A 88 -2.83 -1.55 9.71
N PHE A 89 -2.24 -2.04 8.61
CA PHE A 89 -2.83 -3.10 7.80
C PHE A 89 -3.12 -4.35 8.65
N GLU A 90 -2.12 -4.82 9.40
CA GLU A 90 -2.28 -5.97 10.29
C GLU A 90 -3.42 -5.75 11.29
N THR A 91 -3.49 -4.57 11.90
CA THR A 91 -4.57 -4.22 12.84
C THR A 91 -5.95 -4.22 12.16
N ILE A 92 -6.05 -3.85 10.90
CA ILE A 92 -7.33 -3.85 10.17
C ILE A 92 -7.77 -5.28 9.85
N VAL A 93 -6.84 -6.18 9.50
CA VAL A 93 -7.15 -7.51 8.96
C VAL A 93 -7.05 -8.67 9.97
N PHE A 94 -6.36 -8.49 11.09
CA PHE A 94 -6.17 -9.52 12.13
C PHE A 94 -6.93 -9.24 13.43
N VAL A 95 -7.80 -8.22 13.46
CA VAL A 95 -8.76 -8.05 14.55
C VAL A 95 -9.97 -8.94 14.25
N ASP A 96 -9.86 -10.20 14.67
CA ASP A 96 -10.98 -11.11 14.94
C ASP A 96 -11.37 -11.03 16.44
#